data_AF-K7MDJ2-F1
#
_entry.id   AF-K7MDJ2-F1
#
_cell.length_a   1.000
_cell.length_b   1.000
_cell.length_c   1.000
_cell.angle_alpha   90.00
_cell.angle_beta   90.00
_cell.angle_gamma   90.00
#
_symmetry.space_group_name_H-M   'P 1'
#
loop_
_entity.id
_entity.type
_entity.pdbx_description
1 polymer ?
#
loop_
_entity_poly.entity_id
_entity_poly.type
_entity_poly.pdbx_seq_one_letter_code
_entity_poly.pdbx_strand_id
1 'polypeptide(L)'
;MKNQGVLEDKLNPLKGVSGTFRPGVLTALMGSTGAGKTTSMDVLAGRKTGGYIGGNITISGYPKKQETFARISGYCEQNDIHYPHVTVYQSLLYSAWLRL
;
A
#
# COMPACT_ATOMS: atom_id res chain seq x y z
N MET A 1 12.36 -38.40 16.84
CA MET A 1 12.00 -38.08 15.44
C MET A 1 10.87 -37.05 15.40
N LYS A 2 11.17 -35.75 15.49
CA LYS A 2 10.22 -34.66 15.17
C LYS A 2 11.01 -33.55 14.48
N ASN A 3 11.42 -33.80 13.24
CA ASN A 3 12.18 -32.83 12.43
C ASN A 3 11.53 -32.61 11.05
N GLN A 4 10.22 -32.80 10.97
CA GLN A 4 9.45 -32.28 9.85
C GLN A 4 8.83 -30.99 10.33
N GLY A 5 9.62 -29.92 10.26
CA GLY A 5 9.08 -28.58 10.29
C GLY A 5 8.04 -28.51 9.18
N VAL A 6 6.78 -28.31 9.55
CA VAL A 6 5.70 -28.10 8.61
C VAL A 6 6.14 -26.93 7.74
N LEU A 7 6.42 -27.21 6.46
CA LEU A 7 6.61 -26.18 5.46
C LEU A 7 5.24 -25.54 5.29
N GLU A 8 4.89 -24.60 6.18
CA GLU A 8 3.66 -23.83 6.05
C GLU A 8 3.63 -23.25 4.64
N ASP A 9 2.57 -23.56 3.89
CA ASP A 9 2.32 -23.02 2.57
C ASP A 9 2.35 -21.49 2.66
N LYS A 10 3.49 -20.90 2.30
CA LYS A 10 3.66 -19.44 2.36
C LYS A 10 2.69 -18.81 1.38
N LEU A 11 1.72 -18.07 1.91
CA LEU A 11 0.83 -17.26 1.09
C LEU A 11 1.66 -16.28 0.27
N ASN A 12 1.56 -16.39 -1.05
CA ASN A 12 2.24 -15.52 -2.00
C ASN A 12 1.22 -14.82 -2.90
N PRO A 13 0.61 -13.70 -2.44
CA PRO A 13 -0.48 -13.03 -3.16
C PRO A 13 -0.02 -12.31 -4.43
N LEU A 14 1.27 -11.96 -4.53
CA LEU A 14 1.84 -11.21 -5.65
C LEU A 14 2.97 -12.01 -6.29
N LYS A 15 2.71 -12.61 -7.46
CA LYS A 15 3.68 -13.44 -8.19
C LYS A 15 4.10 -12.75 -9.48
N GLY A 16 5.34 -12.27 -9.55
CA GLY A 16 5.91 -11.71 -10.78
C GLY A 16 5.17 -10.50 -11.35
N VAL A 17 4.46 -9.74 -10.50
CA VAL A 17 3.68 -8.58 -10.94
C VAL A 17 4.62 -7.47 -11.40
N SER A 18 4.36 -6.94 -12.58
CA SER A 18 5.08 -5.80 -13.17
C SER A 18 4.08 -4.79 -13.70
N GLY A 19 4.41 -3.51 -13.64
CA GLY A 19 3.55 -2.44 -14.11
C GLY A 19 4.27 -1.10 -14.18
N THR A 20 3.73 -0.19 -14.99
CA THR A 20 4.21 1.19 -15.09
C THR A 20 3.00 2.12 -15.06
N PHE A 21 3.13 3.23 -14.34
CA PHE A 21 2.09 4.24 -14.18
C PHE A 21 2.58 5.55 -14.78
N ARG A 22 1.80 6.13 -15.69
CA ARG A 22 2.18 7.38 -16.37
C ARG A 22 1.72 8.58 -15.53
N PRO A 23 2.53 9.65 -15.42
CA PRO A 23 2.12 10.88 -14.77
C PRO A 23 0.85 11.46 -15.41
N GLY A 24 -0.07 11.96 -14.58
CA GLY A 24 -1.32 12.59 -15.05
C GLY A 24 -2.38 11.62 -15.58
N VAL A 25 -2.15 10.31 -15.50
CA VAL A 25 -3.10 9.29 -15.96
C VAL A 25 -3.73 8.58 -14.77
N LEU A 26 -5.06 8.69 -14.65
CA LEU A 26 -5.81 7.89 -13.71
C LEU A 26 -5.75 6.42 -14.14
N THR A 27 -5.16 5.58 -13.29
CA THR A 27 -5.04 4.14 -13.54
C THR A 27 -5.93 3.37 -12.55
N ALA A 28 -6.73 2.44 -13.06
CA ALA A 28 -7.58 1.57 -12.25
C ALA A 28 -6.97 0.16 -12.14
N LEU A 29 -6.99 -0.43 -10.93
CA LEU A 29 -6.60 -1.82 -10.68
C LEU A 29 -7.86 -2.64 -10.38
N MET A 30 -8.24 -3.51 -11.32
CA MET A 30 -9.48 -4.30 -11.27
C MET A 30 -9.17 -5.79 -11.08
N GLY A 31 -10.10 -6.55 -10.49
CA GLY A 31 -9.96 -7.99 -10.25
C GLY A 31 -10.89 -8.51 -9.16
N SER A 32 -11.09 -9.83 -9.11
CA SER A 32 -11.92 -10.51 -8.10
C SER A 32 -11.40 -10.32 -6.66
N THR A 33 -12.23 -10.64 -5.68
CA THR A 33 -11.77 -10.72 -4.27
C THR A 33 -10.61 -11.72 -4.16
N GLY A 34 -9.61 -11.43 -3.33
CA GLY A 34 -8.42 -12.28 -3.20
C GLY A 34 -7.38 -12.15 -4.33
N ALA A 35 -7.64 -11.41 -5.42
CA ALA A 35 -6.69 -11.22 -6.52
C ALA A 35 -5.41 -10.42 -6.16
N GLY A 36 -5.22 -10.03 -4.90
CA GLY A 36 -4.03 -9.31 -4.45
C GLY A 36 -4.06 -7.78 -4.67
N LYS A 37 -5.21 -7.19 -5.01
CA LYS A 37 -5.34 -5.73 -5.27
C LYS A 37 -4.91 -4.88 -4.08
N THR A 38 -5.52 -5.12 -2.92
CA THR A 38 -5.18 -4.41 -1.67
C THR A 38 -3.72 -4.64 -1.30
N THR A 39 -3.24 -5.89 -1.42
CA THR A 39 -1.83 -6.22 -1.16
C THR A 39 -0.86 -5.50 -2.09
N SER A 40 -1.19 -5.37 -3.39
CA SER A 40 -0.39 -4.63 -4.35
C SER A 40 -0.33 -3.15 -4.01
N MET A 41 -1.47 -2.54 -3.67
CA MET A 41 -1.55 -1.15 -3.24
C MET A 41 -0.78 -0.90 -1.93
N ASP A 42 -0.86 -1.79 -0.95
CA ASP A 42 -0.12 -1.68 0.32
C ASP A 42 1.40 -1.77 0.11
N VAL A 43 1.86 -2.64 -0.79
CA VAL A 43 3.29 -2.77 -1.15
C VAL A 43 3.78 -1.51 -1.88
N LEU A 44 3.00 -0.99 -2.83
CA LEU A 44 3.33 0.26 -3.52
C LEU A 44 3.36 1.46 -2.55
N ALA A 45 2.39 1.55 -1.64
CA ALA A 45 2.33 2.56 -0.58
C ALA A 45 3.45 2.39 0.47
N GLY A 46 4.05 1.20 0.55
CA GLY A 46 5.04 0.85 1.57
C GLY A 46 4.45 0.73 2.98
N ARG A 47 3.20 0.27 3.08
CA ARG A 47 2.49 0.07 4.35
C ARG A 47 2.54 -1.36 4.85
N LYS A 48 3.02 -2.31 4.04
CA LYS A 48 3.12 -3.71 4.45
C LYS A 48 4.30 -3.89 5.40
N THR A 49 4.01 -4.14 6.67
CA THR A 49 5.01 -4.28 7.76
C THR A 49 5.51 -5.70 7.98
N GLY A 50 4.81 -6.70 7.44
CA GLY A 50 5.10 -8.11 7.68
C GLY A 50 5.23 -8.93 6.39
N GLY A 51 6.01 -10.01 6.47
CA GLY A 51 6.33 -10.89 5.36
C GLY A 51 7.60 -10.48 4.60
N TYR A 52 7.88 -11.18 3.50
CA TYR A 52 8.99 -10.85 2.60
C TYR A 52 8.45 -10.11 1.38
N ILE A 53 8.94 -8.90 1.17
CA ILE A 53 8.62 -8.09 -0.01
C ILE A 53 9.87 -8.09 -0.89
N GLY A 54 9.74 -8.69 -2.07
CA GLY A 54 10.80 -8.71 -3.09
C GLY A 54 10.42 -7.88 -4.32
N GLY A 55 11.41 -7.62 -5.16
CA GLY A 55 11.26 -6.83 -6.38
C GLY A 55 11.78 -5.40 -6.24
N ASN A 56 11.58 -4.60 -7.28
CA ASN A 56 12.05 -3.22 -7.35
C ASN A 56 10.88 -2.30 -7.73
N ILE A 57 10.76 -1.17 -7.05
CA ILE A 57 9.81 -0.12 -7.36
C ILE A 57 10.63 1.15 -7.63
N THR A 58 10.41 1.75 -8.79
CA THR A 58 11.07 2.99 -9.19
C THR A 58 10.06 4.11 -9.39
N ILE A 59 10.47 5.34 -9.09
CA ILE A 59 9.70 6.56 -9.27
C ILE A 59 10.55 7.50 -10.11
N SER A 60 10.04 7.86 -11.30
CA SER A 60 10.77 8.69 -12.27
C SER A 60 12.17 8.16 -12.58
N GLY A 61 12.33 6.83 -12.64
CA GLY A 61 13.61 6.15 -12.91
C GLY A 61 14.52 5.94 -11.68
N TYR A 62 14.21 6.53 -10.53
CA TYR A 62 15.00 6.36 -9.30
C TYR A 62 14.39 5.29 -8.38
N PRO A 63 15.21 4.52 -7.64
CA PRO A 63 14.70 3.60 -6.63
C PRO A 63 13.81 4.32 -5.61
N LYS A 64 12.63 3.74 -5.32
CA LYS A 64 11.69 4.29 -4.34
C LYS A 64 12.33 4.29 -2.94
N LYS A 65 12.41 5.49 -2.34
CA LYS A 65 12.78 5.68 -0.92
C LYS A 65 11.51 5.92 -0.10
N GLN A 66 11.27 5.10 0.93
CA GLN A 66 10.00 5.12 1.65
C GLN A 66 9.76 6.44 2.40
N GLU A 67 10.80 7.02 2.99
CA GLU A 67 10.75 8.23 3.81
C GLU A 67 10.35 9.46 2.98
N THR A 68 10.89 9.57 1.77
CA THR A 68 10.53 10.65 0.84
C THR A 68 9.19 10.39 0.18
N PHE A 69 8.92 9.15 -0.21
CA PHE A 69 7.67 8.79 -0.89
C PHE A 69 6.45 9.08 -0.02
N ALA A 70 6.48 8.69 1.26
CA ALA A 70 5.38 8.92 2.19
C ALA A 70 5.04 10.42 2.39
N ARG A 71 5.97 11.33 2.09
CA ARG A 71 5.74 12.79 2.19
C ARG A 71 5.05 13.38 0.96
N ILE A 72 5.11 12.70 -0.18
CA ILE A 72 4.57 13.18 -1.47
C ILE A 72 3.38 12.35 -1.96
N SER A 73 3.10 11.21 -1.33
CA SER A 73 1.98 10.33 -1.67
C SER A 73 0.89 10.39 -0.60
N GLY A 74 -0.37 10.46 -1.02
CA GLY A 74 -1.51 10.12 -0.17
C GLY A 74 -1.91 8.66 -0.35
N TYR A 75 -2.36 8.01 0.72
CA TYR A 75 -2.95 6.67 0.68
C TYR A 75 -4.29 6.70 1.39
N CYS A 76 -5.35 6.26 0.70
CA CYS A 76 -6.67 6.11 1.28
C CYS A 76 -6.89 4.62 1.62
N GLU A 77 -7.23 4.34 2.87
CA GLU A 77 -7.46 2.97 3.32
C GLU A 77 -8.84 2.47 2.89
N GLN A 78 -9.01 1.15 2.83
CA GLN A 78 -10.29 0.54 2.48
C GLN A 78 -11.36 0.78 3.56
N ASN A 79 -10.94 0.78 4.83
CA ASN A 79 -11.81 1.11 5.94
C ASN A 79 -11.65 2.58 6.28
N ASP A 80 -12.78 3.25 6.51
CA ASP A 80 -12.75 4.62 6.98
C ASP A 80 -12.16 4.68 8.39
N ILE A 81 -11.24 5.61 8.59
CA ILE A 81 -10.60 5.91 9.88
C ILE A 81 -11.15 7.21 10.49
N HIS A 82 -11.94 7.96 9.73
CA HIS A 82 -12.53 9.21 10.15
C HIS A 82 -13.85 8.99 10.87
N TYR A 83 -14.22 9.97 11.69
CA TYR A 83 -15.47 9.94 12.40
C TYR A 83 -16.64 10.18 11.42
N PRO A 84 -17.68 9.33 11.40
CA PRO A 84 -18.69 9.33 10.34
C PRO A 84 -19.60 10.56 10.32
N HIS A 85 -19.58 11.38 11.37
CA HIS A 85 -20.44 12.56 11.50
C HIS A 85 -19.69 13.89 11.30
N VAL A 86 -18.41 13.87 10.90
CA VAL A 86 -17.67 15.08 10.53
C VAL A 86 -17.45 15.15 9.03
N THR A 87 -17.41 16.38 8.52
CA THR A 87 -17.08 16.61 7.10
C THR A 87 -15.58 16.43 6.85
N VAL A 88 -15.20 16.23 5.58
CA VAL A 88 -13.78 16.22 5.16
C VAL A 88 -13.08 17.51 5.59
N TYR A 89 -13.74 18.66 5.44
CA TYR A 89 -13.20 19.96 5.86
C TYR A 89 -12.91 20.00 7.36
N GLN A 90 -13.85 19.54 8.20
CA GLN A 90 -13.65 19.46 9.65
C GLN A 90 -12.53 18.50 10.02
N SER A 91 -12.41 17.36 9.34
CA SER A 91 -11.33 16.39 9.54
C SER A 91 -9.96 16.97 9.21
N LEU A 92 -9.86 17.75 8.13
CA LEU A 92 -8.63 18.45 7.76
C LEU A 92 -8.27 19.56 8.75
N LEU A 93 -9.23 20.36 9.21
CA LEU A 93 -9.00 21.37 10.25
C LEU A 93 -8.53 20.74 11.56
N TYR A 94 -9.17 19.65 11.98
CA TYR A 94 -8.77 18.89 13.16
C TYR A 94 -7.34 18.37 13.04
N SER A 95 -6.99 17.77 11.90
CA SER A 95 -5.63 17.31 11.63
C SER A 95 -4.61 18.47 11.62
N ALA A 96 -4.98 19.64 11.10
CA ALA A 96 -4.11 20.82 11.08
C ALA A 96 -3.86 21.36 12.50
N TRP A 97 -4.88 21.41 13.36
CA TRP A 97 -4.73 21.84 14.75
C TRP A 97 -3.83 20.92 15.59
N LEU A 98 -3.84 19.61 15.31
CA LEU A 98 -2.98 18.65 16.01
C LEU A 98 -1.54 18.60 15.51
N ARG A 99 -1.23 19.29 14.39
CA ARG A 99 0.11 19.34 13.81
C ARG A 99 0.94 20.43 14.51
N LEU A 100 1.34 20.15 15.75
CA LEU A 100 2.46 20.80 16.46
C LEU A 100 3.73 19.96 16.32
#